data_AF-A0A382XTY0-F1
#
_entry.id   AF-A0A382XTY0-F1
#
_cell.length_a   1.000
_cell.length_b   1.000
_cell.length_c   1.000
_cell.angle_alpha   90.00
_cell.angle_beta   90.00
_cell.angle_gamma   90.00
#
_symmetry.space_group_name_H-M   'P 1'
#
loop_
_entity.id
_entity.type
_entity.pdbx_description
1 polymer ?
#
loop_
_entity_poly.entity_id
_entity_poly.type
_entity_poly.pdbx_seq_one_letter_code
_entity_poly.pdbx_strand_id
1 'polypeptide(L)'
;VIENRTKKFIVLTAKENFWNIDIPILFLGEWCKKYSKKHIWNSLNAETMPTWIKTKNEVLDAINYVDDIYEKLLPCVANQLNNLHNENHSIRYWRILIGPWLLHHITIFYDRYMLIKKAVKMYPNFQTIGLHQDCYVVPSETINYINLSHTDEYNLQIFTDILSLMGYKIDRKKDYSYHRINSNDKFNFNIKFFLKQIITTTFNKISNILYKNNLLVLNKVYSPFSLITWLRIKTKGKLVYYQYDFKKKGMELGEINHDIRDKI
;
A
#
# COMPACT_ATOMS: atom_id res chain seq x y z
N VAL A 1 -21.12 20.48 30.47
CA VAL A 1 -21.65 19.11 30.55
C VAL A 1 -20.47 18.17 30.58
N ILE A 2 -20.16 17.58 31.74
CA ILE A 2 -19.14 16.55 31.87
C ILE A 2 -19.80 15.31 31.26
N GLU A 3 -19.60 15.06 29.96
CA GLU A 3 -19.96 13.78 29.36
C GLU A 3 -19.28 12.69 30.19
N ASN A 4 -20.08 11.84 30.84
CA ASN A 4 -19.61 10.59 31.41
C ASN A 4 -18.74 9.91 30.35
N ARG A 5 -17.41 9.91 30.53
CA ARG A 5 -16.46 9.25 29.63
C ARG A 5 -16.59 7.75 29.83
N THR A 6 -17.71 7.21 29.35
CA THR A 6 -18.03 5.80 29.41
C THR A 6 -16.90 5.04 28.74
N LYS A 7 -16.44 4.00 29.43
CA LYS A 7 -15.40 3.12 28.93
C LYS A 7 -15.90 2.48 27.63
N LYS A 8 -15.12 2.60 26.55
CA LYS A 8 -15.47 2.04 25.24
C LYS A 8 -14.42 1.05 24.74
N PHE A 9 -14.87 0.04 24.00
CA PHE A 9 -13.99 -0.83 23.25
C PHE A 9 -13.79 -0.28 21.84
N ILE A 10 -12.57 0.11 21.49
CA ILE A 10 -12.22 0.56 20.14
C ILE A 10 -11.88 -0.66 19.29
N VAL A 11 -12.67 -0.89 18.24
CA VAL A 11 -12.45 -1.97 17.28
C VAL A 11 -11.57 -1.48 16.13
N LEU A 12 -10.47 -2.20 15.89
CA LEU A 12 -9.42 -1.87 14.92
C LEU A 12 -9.48 -2.70 13.63
N THR A 13 -10.39 -3.67 13.53
CA THR A 13 -10.44 -4.65 12.44
C THR A 13 -11.83 -5.26 12.30
N ALA A 14 -12.16 -5.76 11.11
CA ALA A 14 -13.42 -6.48 10.89
C ALA A 14 -13.43 -7.92 11.43
N LYS A 15 -12.38 -8.33 12.12
CA LYS A 15 -12.24 -9.66 12.71
C LYS A 15 -12.89 -9.71 14.09
N GLU A 16 -14.04 -10.38 14.17
CA GLU A 16 -14.86 -10.51 15.39
C GLU A 16 -14.10 -11.09 16.59
N ASN A 17 -13.10 -11.94 16.36
CA ASN A 17 -12.26 -12.51 17.43
C ASN A 17 -11.33 -11.49 18.12
N PHE A 18 -11.28 -10.24 17.64
CA PHE A 18 -10.62 -9.09 18.26
C PHE A 18 -11.60 -8.11 18.92
N TRP A 19 -12.90 -8.45 18.97
CA TRP A 19 -13.92 -7.59 19.56
C TRP A 19 -14.20 -8.02 21.00
N ASN A 20 -14.45 -7.03 21.87
CA ASN A 20 -15.10 -7.25 23.15
C ASN A 20 -16.50 -6.64 23.08
N ILE A 21 -17.53 -7.50 23.16
CA ILE A 21 -18.94 -7.12 23.04
C ILE A 21 -19.61 -6.89 24.40
N ASP A 22 -18.89 -7.08 25.51
CA ASP A 22 -19.41 -6.91 26.88
C ASP A 22 -19.54 -5.43 27.28
N ILE A 23 -18.89 -4.52 26.54
CA ILE A 23 -18.94 -3.08 26.76
C ILE A 23 -19.29 -2.32 25.46
N PRO A 24 -19.73 -1.05 25.54
CA PRO A 24 -20.06 -0.27 24.34
C PRO A 24 -18.87 -0.18 23.37
N ILE A 25 -19.17 -0.34 22.08
CA ILE A 25 -18.18 -0.43 21.02
C ILE A 25 -18.08 0.89 20.25
N LEU A 26 -16.85 1.23 19.87
CA LEU A 26 -16.57 2.19 18.82
C LEU A 26 -15.85 1.46 17.67
N PHE A 27 -16.51 1.31 16.53
CA PHE A 27 -15.85 0.90 15.30
C PHE A 27 -15.00 2.04 14.76
N LEU A 28 -13.70 1.82 14.55
CA LEU A 28 -12.79 2.88 14.07
C LEU A 28 -13.09 3.34 12.63
N GLY A 29 -13.85 2.55 11.88
CA GLY A 29 -14.41 2.93 10.60
C GLY A 29 -15.38 1.88 10.07
N GLU A 30 -16.07 2.22 8.98
CA GLU A 30 -17.03 1.32 8.31
C GLU A 30 -16.39 0.00 7.88
N TRP A 31 -15.10 0.02 7.53
CA TRP A 31 -14.34 -1.16 7.14
C TRP A 31 -14.19 -2.19 8.27
N CYS A 32 -14.46 -1.83 9.53
CA CYS A 32 -14.58 -2.81 10.63
C CYS A 32 -15.89 -3.62 10.58
N LYS A 33 -16.87 -3.25 9.76
CA LYS A 33 -18.20 -3.89 9.71
C LYS A 33 -18.37 -4.69 8.43
N LYS A 34 -18.02 -5.97 8.47
CA LYS A 34 -18.28 -6.88 7.34
C LYS A 34 -19.78 -6.95 7.03
N TYR A 35 -20.15 -6.66 5.77
CA TYR A 35 -21.56 -6.66 5.35
C TYR A 35 -22.23 -8.03 5.57
N SER A 36 -21.51 -9.12 5.30
CA SER A 36 -21.97 -10.50 5.55
C SER A 36 -22.31 -10.78 7.02
N LYS A 37 -21.83 -9.93 7.94
CA LYS A 37 -22.00 -10.04 9.39
C LYS A 37 -22.93 -8.95 9.96
N LYS A 38 -23.74 -8.32 9.11
CA LYS A 38 -24.68 -7.26 9.49
C LYS A 38 -25.63 -7.64 10.61
N HIS A 39 -26.13 -8.87 10.60
CA HIS A 39 -26.98 -9.38 11.67
C HIS A 39 -26.30 -9.39 13.05
N ILE A 40 -24.96 -9.46 13.10
CA ILE A 40 -24.18 -9.43 14.34
C ILE A 40 -23.94 -7.99 14.77
N TRP A 41 -23.27 -7.17 13.94
CA TRP A 41 -22.87 -5.84 14.40
C TRP A 41 -24.04 -4.86 14.56
N ASN A 42 -25.18 -5.11 13.92
CA ASN A 42 -26.36 -4.25 14.04
C ASN A 42 -27.12 -4.44 15.36
N SER A 43 -26.87 -5.52 16.10
CA SER A 43 -27.45 -5.75 17.43
C SER A 43 -26.56 -5.26 18.58
N LEU A 44 -25.32 -4.86 18.29
CA LEU A 44 -24.37 -4.38 19.29
C LEU A 44 -24.67 -2.94 19.70
N ASN A 45 -24.40 -2.60 20.96
CA ASN A 45 -24.34 -1.20 21.40
C ASN A 45 -23.05 -0.57 20.85
N ALA A 46 -23.11 -0.13 19.60
CA ALA A 46 -21.95 0.31 18.85
C ALA A 46 -22.23 1.60 18.08
N GLU A 47 -21.20 2.43 17.97
CA GLU A 47 -21.16 3.54 17.03
C GLU A 47 -19.97 3.38 16.08
N THR A 48 -19.92 4.18 15.02
CA THR A 48 -18.80 4.19 14.09
C THR A 48 -18.16 5.56 14.06
N MET A 49 -16.83 5.60 14.14
CA MET A 49 -16.04 6.82 14.08
C MET A 49 -16.31 7.54 12.75
N PRO A 50 -16.73 8.81 12.77
CA PRO A 50 -16.79 9.59 11.54
C PRO A 50 -15.38 9.82 11.00
N THR A 51 -15.26 9.92 9.68
CA THR A 51 -14.02 10.30 9.00
C THR A 51 -13.32 11.49 9.68
N TRP A 52 -11.99 11.46 9.72
CA TRP A 52 -11.18 12.54 10.29
C TRP A 52 -11.05 13.74 9.33
N ILE A 53 -11.19 13.52 8.02
CA ILE A 53 -11.26 14.55 6.98
C ILE A 53 -12.73 14.87 6.64
N LYS A 54 -13.08 16.15 6.55
CA LYS A 54 -14.43 16.63 6.17
C LYS A 54 -14.42 17.60 4.99
N THR A 55 -13.33 18.32 4.78
CA THR A 55 -13.24 19.41 3.80
C THR A 55 -12.07 19.22 2.85
N LYS A 56 -12.14 19.88 1.68
CA LYS A 56 -11.03 19.89 0.72
C LYS A 56 -9.76 20.52 1.31
N ASN A 57 -9.90 21.52 2.17
CA ASN A 57 -8.75 22.16 2.80
C ASN A 57 -8.03 21.20 3.75
N GLU A 58 -8.76 20.41 4.55
CA GLU A 58 -8.15 19.38 5.41
C GLU A 58 -7.41 18.30 4.61
N VAL A 59 -7.87 17.99 3.39
CA VAL A 59 -7.14 17.09 2.47
C VAL A 59 -5.82 17.73 2.02
N LEU A 60 -5.85 19.00 1.61
CA LEU A 60 -4.65 19.71 1.17
C LEU A 60 -3.63 19.86 2.31
N ASP A 61 -4.10 20.19 3.51
CA ASP A 61 -3.26 20.27 4.71
C ASP A 61 -2.62 18.92 5.03
N ALA A 62 -3.38 17.83 4.89
CA ALA A 62 -2.87 16.47 5.07
C ALA A 62 -1.79 16.12 4.03
N ILE A 63 -1.99 16.48 2.76
CA ILE A 63 -1.00 16.25 1.69
C ILE A 63 0.28 17.01 1.99
N ASN A 64 0.17 18.31 2.28
CA ASN A 64 1.33 19.15 2.62
C ASN A 64 2.09 18.61 3.83
N TYR A 65 1.37 18.17 4.87
CA TYR A 65 1.97 17.57 6.06
C TYR A 65 2.73 16.28 5.75
N VAL A 66 2.17 15.42 4.91
CA VAL A 66 2.82 14.18 4.47
C VAL A 66 4.06 14.48 3.64
N ASP A 67 3.99 15.42 2.71
CA ASP A 67 5.12 15.81 1.86
C ASP A 67 6.26 16.41 2.71
N ASP A 68 5.94 17.25 3.69
CA ASP A 68 6.92 17.80 4.63
C ASP A 68 7.63 16.69 5.45
N ILE A 69 6.88 15.69 5.92
CA ILE A 69 7.46 14.54 6.62
C ILE A 69 8.34 13.73 5.67
N TYR A 70 7.87 13.51 4.45
CA TYR A 70 8.60 12.76 3.43
C TYR A 70 9.95 13.42 3.12
N GLU A 71 9.98 14.74 2.91
CA GLU A 71 11.21 15.49 2.65
C GLU A 71 12.20 15.43 3.83
N LYS A 72 11.69 15.38 5.07
CA LYS A 72 12.51 15.23 6.28
C LYS A 72 13.05 13.82 6.46
N LEU A 73 12.25 12.80 6.15
CA LEU A 73 12.61 11.40 6.37
C LEU A 73 13.49 10.83 5.26
N LEU A 74 13.33 11.28 4.01
CA LEU A 74 14.06 10.72 2.89
C LEU A 74 15.59 10.76 3.05
N PRO A 75 16.23 11.86 3.51
CA PRO A 75 17.67 11.88 3.75
C PRO A 75 18.10 10.89 4.85
N CYS A 76 17.30 10.76 5.91
CA CYS A 76 17.57 9.81 6.99
C CYS A 76 17.53 8.36 6.49
N VAL A 77 16.50 8.02 5.72
CA VAL A 77 16.35 6.70 5.10
C VAL A 77 17.48 6.43 4.10
N ALA A 78 17.79 7.40 3.25
CA ALA A 78 18.89 7.29 2.27
C ALA A 78 20.23 7.00 2.94
N ASN A 79 20.56 7.71 4.03
CA ASN A 79 21.78 7.50 4.79
C ASN A 79 21.82 6.11 5.43
N GLN A 80 20.71 5.66 6.02
CA GLN A 80 20.63 4.31 6.60
C GLN A 80 20.77 3.22 5.53
N LEU A 81 20.16 3.38 4.36
CA LEU A 81 20.29 2.43 3.25
C LEU A 81 21.71 2.39 2.69
N ASN A 82 22.35 3.55 2.51
CA ASN A 82 23.78 3.62 2.16
C ASN A 82 24.63 2.83 3.17
N ASN A 83 24.42 3.05 4.47
CA ASN A 83 25.16 2.34 5.52
C ASN A 83 24.91 0.82 5.49
N LEU A 84 23.65 0.39 5.34
CA LEU A 84 23.28 -1.03 5.30
C LEU A 84 23.84 -1.76 4.08
N HIS A 85 23.91 -1.08 2.93
CA HIS A 85 24.41 -1.65 1.69
C HIS A 85 25.90 -1.41 1.48
N ASN A 86 26.56 -0.65 2.36
CA ASN A 86 27.93 -0.17 2.20
C ASN A 86 28.14 0.57 0.85
N GLU A 87 27.17 1.41 0.51
CA GLU A 87 27.13 2.22 -0.71
C GLU A 87 27.14 3.72 -0.37
N ASN A 88 27.37 4.58 -1.36
CA ASN A 88 27.30 6.04 -1.19
C ASN A 88 26.53 6.72 -2.32
N HIS A 89 25.26 6.34 -2.48
CA HIS A 89 24.39 6.92 -3.48
C HIS A 89 23.76 8.25 -3.01
N SER A 90 23.45 9.12 -3.97
CA SER A 90 22.83 10.43 -3.69
C SER A 90 21.39 10.32 -3.16
N ILE A 91 20.92 11.37 -2.48
CA ILE A 91 19.50 11.47 -2.07
C ILE A 91 18.56 11.35 -3.30
N ARG A 92 18.96 11.88 -4.46
CA ARG A 92 18.18 11.77 -5.71
C ARG A 92 18.05 10.31 -6.15
N TYR A 93 19.10 9.51 -6.04
CA TYR A 93 19.05 8.07 -6.35
C TYR A 93 18.02 7.37 -5.46
N TRP A 94 18.10 7.59 -4.14
CA TRP A 94 17.16 6.98 -3.19
C TRP A 94 15.74 7.51 -3.38
N ARG A 95 15.56 8.78 -3.72
CA ARG A 95 14.25 9.35 -4.09
C ARG A 95 13.58 8.57 -5.22
N ILE A 96 14.35 8.19 -6.24
CA ILE A 96 13.82 7.43 -7.38
C ILE A 96 13.51 5.99 -6.96
N LEU A 97 14.39 5.37 -6.17
CA LEU A 97 14.28 3.96 -5.81
C LEU A 97 13.27 3.68 -4.69
N ILE A 98 13.43 4.35 -3.53
CA ILE A 98 12.63 4.12 -2.33
C ILE A 98 11.56 5.20 -2.10
N GLY A 99 11.67 6.36 -2.76
CA GLY A 99 10.73 7.47 -2.59
C GLY A 99 9.26 7.08 -2.75
N PRO A 100 8.85 6.33 -3.80
CA PRO A 100 7.47 5.87 -3.93
C PRO A 100 7.00 5.02 -2.75
N TRP A 101 7.86 4.12 -2.26
CA TRP A 101 7.55 3.30 -1.08
C TRP A 101 7.35 4.17 0.16
N LEU A 102 8.29 5.09 0.41
CA LEU A 102 8.30 5.95 1.59
C LEU A 102 7.08 6.88 1.61
N LEU A 103 6.71 7.46 0.46
CA LEU A 103 5.52 8.29 0.35
C LEU A 103 4.26 7.50 0.69
N HIS A 104 4.05 6.32 0.08
CA HIS A 104 2.91 5.46 0.43
C HIS A 104 2.92 5.07 1.91
N HIS A 105 4.09 4.77 2.47
CA HIS A 105 4.22 4.42 3.87
C HIS A 105 3.75 5.55 4.79
N ILE A 106 4.28 6.76 4.61
CA ILE A 106 3.93 7.93 5.41
C ILE A 106 2.44 8.27 5.24
N THR A 107 1.91 8.29 4.02
CA THR A 107 0.50 8.62 3.78
C THR A 107 -0.44 7.67 4.51
N ILE A 108 -0.23 6.35 4.36
CA ILE A 108 -1.06 5.34 5.02
C ILE A 108 -0.91 5.45 6.54
N PHE A 109 0.32 5.51 7.04
CA PHE A 109 0.56 5.60 8.48
C PHE A 109 -0.08 6.85 9.09
N TYR A 110 0.01 7.99 8.40
CA TYR A 110 -0.58 9.25 8.83
C TYR A 110 -2.11 9.18 8.91
N ASP A 111 -2.78 8.62 7.90
CA ASP A 111 -4.24 8.44 7.92
C ASP A 111 -4.69 7.59 9.13
N ARG A 112 -4.02 6.46 9.35
CA ARG A 112 -4.29 5.56 10.48
C ARG A 112 -4.00 6.24 11.82
N TYR A 113 -2.94 7.02 11.90
CA TYR A 113 -2.60 7.80 13.08
C TYR A 113 -3.67 8.84 13.40
N MET A 114 -4.19 9.55 12.40
CA MET A 114 -5.24 10.55 12.60
C MET A 114 -6.55 9.93 13.09
N LEU A 115 -6.92 8.74 12.58
CA LEU A 115 -8.04 7.97 13.09
C LEU A 115 -7.88 7.61 14.58
N ILE A 116 -6.73 7.04 14.96
CA ILE A 116 -6.43 6.69 16.36
C ILE A 116 -6.42 7.93 17.24
N LYS A 117 -5.71 8.97 16.84
CA LYS A 117 -5.59 10.24 17.57
C LYS A 117 -6.97 10.83 17.88
N LYS A 118 -7.89 10.79 16.91
CA LYS A 118 -9.28 11.23 17.11
C LYS A 118 -10.03 10.32 18.07
N ALA A 119 -9.91 9.01 17.90
CA ALA A 119 -10.60 8.01 18.73
C ALA A 119 -10.21 8.10 20.20
N VAL A 120 -8.91 8.12 20.51
CA VAL A 120 -8.41 8.21 21.90
C VAL A 120 -8.69 9.56 22.53
N LYS A 121 -8.78 10.64 21.74
CA LYS A 121 -9.20 11.96 22.23
C LYS A 121 -10.68 11.98 22.62
N MET A 122 -11.54 11.32 21.83
CA MET A 122 -12.98 11.20 22.12
C MET A 122 -13.25 10.26 23.29
N TYR A 123 -12.51 9.15 23.39
CA TYR A 123 -12.66 8.15 24.44
C TYR A 123 -11.32 7.85 25.12
N PRO A 124 -10.88 8.70 26.07
CA PRO A 124 -9.60 8.49 26.77
C PRO A 124 -9.55 7.21 27.60
N ASN A 125 -10.70 6.76 28.10
CA ASN A 125 -10.84 5.53 28.89
C ASN A 125 -11.21 4.35 27.98
N PHE A 126 -10.41 4.06 26.96
CA PHE A 126 -10.70 2.99 26.02
C PHE A 126 -10.06 1.65 26.41
N GLN A 127 -10.61 0.58 25.86
CA GLN A 127 -9.94 -0.71 25.72
C GLN A 127 -9.87 -1.08 24.24
N THR A 128 -8.88 -1.90 23.88
CA THR A 128 -8.76 -2.44 22.53
C THR A 128 -7.87 -3.68 22.58
N ILE A 129 -7.96 -4.50 21.54
CA ILE A 129 -7.09 -5.66 21.35
C ILE A 129 -6.34 -5.46 20.04
N GLY A 130 -5.01 -5.40 20.13
CA GLY A 130 -4.11 -5.35 18.98
C GLY A 130 -3.57 -6.72 18.58
N LEU A 131 -2.79 -6.73 17.49
CA LEU A 131 -2.10 -7.93 17.01
C LEU A 131 -0.81 -8.16 17.81
N HIS A 132 -0.51 -9.42 18.09
CA HIS A 132 0.77 -9.79 18.69
C HIS A 132 1.94 -9.66 17.68
N GLN A 133 3.11 -9.21 18.13
CA GLN A 133 4.29 -8.96 17.27
C GLN A 133 4.77 -10.22 16.52
N ASP A 134 4.70 -11.40 17.14
CA ASP A 134 4.99 -12.69 16.48
C ASP A 134 4.17 -12.96 15.21
N CYS A 135 3.07 -12.24 14.99
CA CYS A 135 2.20 -12.38 13.82
C CYS A 135 2.41 -11.25 12.80
N TYR A 136 3.40 -10.39 13.01
CA TYR A 136 3.65 -9.26 12.13
C TYR A 136 4.24 -9.71 10.80
N VAL A 137 3.85 -8.99 9.77
CA VAL A 137 4.30 -9.19 8.40
C VAL A 137 5.14 -8.01 7.99
N VAL A 138 6.24 -8.27 7.30
CA VAL A 138 7.06 -7.24 6.66
C VAL A 138 6.81 -7.33 5.14
N PRO A 139 6.33 -6.24 4.50
CA PRO A 139 6.17 -6.22 3.05
C PRO A 139 7.52 -6.37 2.36
N SER A 140 7.58 -7.19 1.30
CA SER A 140 8.82 -7.38 0.53
C SER A 140 9.11 -6.26 -0.48
N GLU A 141 8.06 -5.60 -0.99
CA GLU A 141 8.14 -4.59 -2.06
C GLU A 141 7.02 -3.54 -1.92
N THR A 142 7.14 -2.42 -2.63
CA THR A 142 6.12 -1.35 -2.66
C THR A 142 4.73 -1.82 -3.02
N ILE A 143 4.60 -2.64 -4.08
CA ILE A 143 3.30 -3.15 -4.49
C ILE A 143 2.71 -4.11 -3.45
N ASN A 144 3.57 -4.91 -2.81
CA ASN A 144 3.16 -5.79 -1.72
C ASN A 144 2.66 -4.96 -0.53
N TYR A 145 3.39 -3.92 -0.12
CA TYR A 145 2.96 -3.00 0.93
C TYR A 145 1.60 -2.36 0.62
N ILE A 146 1.41 -1.83 -0.59
CA ILE A 146 0.12 -1.25 -1.00
C ILE A 146 -0.97 -2.30 -0.89
N ASN A 147 -0.79 -3.51 -1.42
CA ASN A 147 -1.80 -4.56 -1.33
C ASN A 147 -2.11 -4.94 0.13
N LEU A 148 -1.08 -5.11 0.97
CA LEU A 148 -1.24 -5.44 2.38
C LEU A 148 -2.00 -4.35 3.13
N SER A 149 -1.74 -3.07 2.83
CA SER A 149 -2.44 -1.95 3.47
C SER A 149 -3.96 -1.92 3.26
N HIS A 150 -4.51 -2.77 2.38
CA HIS A 150 -5.95 -2.95 2.18
C HIS A 150 -6.53 -4.15 2.95
N THR A 151 -5.69 -4.97 3.61
CA THR A 151 -6.10 -6.17 4.35
C THR A 151 -6.44 -5.87 5.81
N ASP A 152 -7.40 -6.59 6.39
CA ASP A 152 -7.77 -6.45 7.80
C ASP A 152 -6.57 -6.75 8.72
N GLU A 153 -5.76 -7.75 8.36
CA GLU A 153 -4.60 -8.24 9.08
C GLU A 153 -3.53 -7.15 9.25
N TYR A 154 -3.11 -6.57 8.13
CA TYR A 154 -2.00 -5.63 8.14
C TYR A 154 -2.42 -4.25 8.66
N ASN A 155 -3.68 -3.84 8.44
CA ASN A 155 -4.22 -2.65 9.09
C ASN A 155 -4.22 -2.80 10.62
N LEU A 156 -4.63 -3.98 11.13
CA LEU A 156 -4.57 -4.24 12.57
C LEU A 156 -3.15 -4.13 13.12
N GLN A 157 -2.14 -4.63 12.40
CA GLN A 157 -0.73 -4.43 12.75
C GLN A 157 -0.37 -2.95 12.84
N ILE A 158 -0.68 -2.16 11.80
CA ILE A 158 -0.38 -0.71 11.77
C ILE A 158 -1.05 0.02 12.95
N PHE A 159 -2.32 -0.25 13.22
CA PHE A 159 -3.02 0.39 14.34
C PHE A 159 -2.43 -0.01 15.70
N THR A 160 -2.03 -1.27 15.85
CA THR A 160 -1.35 -1.76 17.05
C THR A 160 -0.03 -1.02 17.28
N ASP A 161 0.76 -0.84 16.22
CA ASP A 161 2.04 -0.11 16.29
C ASP A 161 1.85 1.35 16.64
N ILE A 162 0.89 2.03 16.01
CA ILE A 162 0.56 3.43 16.32
C ILE A 162 0.19 3.58 17.80
N LEU A 163 -0.72 2.76 18.32
CA LEU A 163 -1.13 2.82 19.72
C LEU A 163 0.05 2.59 20.68
N SER A 164 0.93 1.65 20.32
CA SER A 164 2.15 1.35 21.08
C SER A 164 3.12 2.54 21.09
N LEU A 165 3.36 3.15 19.93
CA LEU A 165 4.23 4.31 19.76
C LEU A 165 3.68 5.56 20.47
N MET A 166 2.36 5.67 20.58
CA MET A 166 1.69 6.71 21.38
C MET A 166 1.75 6.43 22.90
N GLY A 167 2.33 5.32 23.33
CA GLY A 167 2.53 4.97 24.74
C GLY A 167 1.36 4.25 25.41
N TYR A 168 0.35 3.80 24.64
CA TYR A 168 -0.78 3.08 25.21
C TYR A 168 -0.43 1.61 25.47
N LYS A 169 -0.81 1.12 26.66
CA LYS A 169 -0.81 -0.30 26.97
C LYS A 169 -2.08 -0.92 26.39
N ILE A 170 -1.91 -1.86 25.46
CA ILE A 170 -3.01 -2.54 24.78
C ILE A 170 -2.85 -4.05 24.95
N ASP A 171 -3.99 -4.74 25.09
CA ASP A 171 -4.02 -6.19 25.06
C ASP A 171 -3.67 -6.67 23.65
N ARG A 172 -2.98 -7.80 23.53
CA ARG A 172 -2.55 -8.34 22.23
C ARG A 172 -2.95 -9.79 22.09
N LYS A 173 -3.41 -10.14 20.88
CA LYS A 173 -3.81 -11.50 20.55
C LYS A 173 -3.04 -12.01 19.33
N LYS A 174 -2.68 -13.29 19.36
CA LYS A 174 -2.05 -13.99 18.24
C LYS A 174 -3.11 -14.36 17.21
N ASP A 175 -2.82 -14.09 15.94
CA ASP A 175 -3.63 -14.51 14.81
C ASP A 175 -2.72 -14.79 13.59
N TYR A 176 -2.57 -16.07 13.25
CA TYR A 176 -1.71 -16.54 12.16
C TYR A 176 -2.44 -16.70 10.82
N SER A 177 -3.65 -16.15 10.69
CA SER A 177 -4.43 -16.20 9.45
C SER A 177 -3.66 -15.71 8.22
N TYR A 178 -2.79 -14.70 8.36
CA TYR A 178 -1.93 -14.25 7.27
C TYR A 178 -0.92 -15.31 6.80
N HIS A 179 -0.21 -15.95 7.74
CA HIS A 179 0.78 -16.99 7.41
C HIS A 179 0.16 -18.19 6.69
N ARG A 180 -1.12 -18.49 6.97
CA ARG A 180 -1.87 -19.56 6.30
C ARG A 180 -2.22 -19.23 4.84
N ILE A 181 -2.35 -17.94 4.49
CA ILE A 181 -2.66 -17.51 3.12
C ILE A 181 -1.41 -17.64 2.24
N ASN A 182 -0.25 -17.14 2.69
CA ASN A 182 1.01 -17.28 1.95
C ASN A 182 1.47 -18.74 1.76
N SER A 183 1.13 -19.66 2.69
CA SER A 183 1.41 -21.09 2.51
C SER A 183 0.45 -21.77 1.51
N ASN A 184 -0.70 -21.14 1.23
CA ASN A 184 -1.75 -21.66 0.35
C ASN A 184 -1.91 -20.83 -0.93
N ASP A 185 -0.89 -20.05 -1.32
CA ASP A 185 -0.76 -19.52 -2.68
C ASP A 185 -0.54 -20.69 -3.64
N LYS A 186 -1.61 -21.47 -3.86
CA LYS A 186 -1.82 -22.19 -5.11
C LYS A 186 -1.73 -21.11 -6.16
N PHE A 187 -0.66 -21.14 -6.95
CA PHE A 187 -0.50 -20.36 -8.16
C PHE A 187 -1.80 -20.54 -8.97
N ASN A 188 -2.72 -19.59 -8.88
CA ASN A 188 -3.92 -19.58 -9.70
C ASN A 188 -3.44 -19.20 -11.10
N PHE A 189 -3.04 -20.21 -11.87
CA PHE A 189 -2.55 -20.05 -13.24
C PHE A 189 -3.66 -19.42 -14.08
N ASN A 190 -3.59 -18.10 -14.23
CA ASN A 190 -4.56 -17.36 -15.01
C ASN A 190 -4.20 -17.52 -16.49
N ILE A 191 -4.83 -18.48 -17.16
CA ILE A 191 -4.66 -18.77 -18.60
C ILE A 191 -4.77 -17.50 -19.45
N LYS A 192 -5.67 -16.57 -19.12
CA LYS A 192 -5.82 -15.31 -19.86
C LYS A 192 -4.58 -14.43 -19.74
N PHE A 193 -3.99 -14.37 -18.53
CA PHE A 193 -2.76 -13.63 -18.29
C PHE A 193 -1.57 -14.26 -19.04
N PHE A 194 -1.46 -15.60 -19.00
CA PHE A 194 -0.43 -16.33 -19.71
C PHE A 194 -0.51 -16.14 -21.23
N LEU A 195 -1.71 -16.26 -21.81
CA LEU A 195 -1.94 -15.99 -23.24
C LEU A 195 -1.60 -14.54 -23.62
N LYS A 196 -2.01 -13.57 -22.79
CA LYS A 196 -1.65 -12.15 -22.98
C LYS A 196 -0.13 -11.95 -22.99
N GLN A 197 0.59 -12.64 -22.11
CA GLN A 197 2.04 -12.59 -22.03
C GLN A 197 2.70 -13.19 -23.27
N ILE A 198 2.24 -14.36 -23.72
CA ILE A 198 2.72 -14.97 -24.98
C ILE A 198 2.54 -14.01 -26.14
N ILE A 199 1.31 -13.50 -26.36
CA ILE A 199 1.01 -12.56 -27.46
C ILE A 199 1.88 -11.30 -27.37
N THR A 200 2.09 -10.79 -26.16
CA THR A 200 2.90 -9.58 -25.96
C THR A 200 4.37 -9.84 -26.29
N THR A 201 4.92 -10.97 -25.86
CA THR A 201 6.33 -11.32 -26.11
C THR A 201 6.62 -11.67 -27.57
N THR A 202 5.73 -12.41 -28.23
CA THR A 202 5.88 -12.73 -29.66
C THR A 202 5.80 -11.47 -30.51
N PHE A 203 4.83 -10.60 -30.24
CA PHE A 203 4.70 -9.34 -30.95
C PHE A 203 5.93 -8.44 -30.77
N ASN A 204 6.41 -8.28 -29.53
CA ASN A 204 7.59 -7.47 -29.26
C ASN A 204 8.84 -8.02 -29.98
N LYS A 205 9.01 -9.35 -30.04
CA LYS A 205 10.11 -9.98 -30.80
C LYS A 205 10.00 -9.68 -32.30
N ILE A 206 8.81 -9.84 -32.88
CA ILE A 206 8.55 -9.58 -34.30
C ILE A 206 8.80 -8.10 -34.62
N SER A 207 8.26 -7.18 -33.83
CA SER A 207 8.48 -5.74 -34.00
C SER A 207 9.96 -5.38 -33.91
N ASN A 208 10.70 -5.92 -32.92
CA ASN A 208 12.13 -5.67 -32.77
C ASN A 208 12.94 -6.14 -33.98
N ILE A 209 12.55 -7.26 -34.61
CA ILE A 209 13.20 -7.77 -35.83
C ILE A 209 12.88 -6.86 -37.02
N LEU A 210 11.61 -6.51 -37.22
CA LEU A 210 11.15 -5.78 -38.40
C LEU A 210 11.53 -4.30 -38.41
N TYR A 211 11.55 -3.66 -37.23
CA TYR A 211 11.61 -2.21 -37.11
C TYR A 211 12.78 -1.72 -36.26
N LYS A 212 13.81 -2.53 -36.00
CA LYS A 212 15.02 -2.27 -35.17
C LYS A 212 15.23 -0.83 -34.67
N ASN A 213 15.30 0.17 -35.57
CA ASN A 213 15.65 1.57 -35.25
C ASN A 213 14.45 2.55 -35.22
N ASN A 214 13.21 2.10 -35.42
CA ASN A 214 12.00 2.92 -35.55
C ASN A 214 10.83 2.31 -34.76
N LEU A 215 11.09 1.95 -33.50
CA LEU A 215 10.13 1.38 -32.57
C LEU A 215 9.49 2.47 -31.72
N LEU A 216 8.19 2.33 -31.49
CA LEU A 216 7.45 3.10 -30.50
C LEU A 216 7.34 2.23 -29.24
N VAL A 217 7.95 2.66 -28.14
CA VAL A 217 7.93 1.88 -26.89
C VAL A 217 6.91 2.48 -25.92
N LEU A 218 5.90 1.69 -25.56
CA LEU A 218 4.99 2.00 -24.45
C LEU A 218 5.38 1.18 -23.22
N ASN A 219 5.74 1.88 -22.16
CA ASN A 219 6.05 1.28 -20.87
C ASN A 219 4.95 1.60 -19.87
N LYS A 220 4.44 0.59 -19.17
CA LYS A 220 3.49 0.76 -18.05
C LYS A 220 2.28 1.68 -18.34
N VAL A 221 1.69 1.56 -19.53
CA VAL A 221 0.41 2.23 -19.78
C VAL A 221 -0.70 1.44 -19.11
N TYR A 222 -1.42 2.06 -18.17
CA TYR A 222 -2.65 1.55 -17.57
C TYR A 222 -3.78 1.64 -18.61
N SER A 223 -3.77 0.71 -19.56
CA SER A 223 -4.72 0.67 -20.66
C SER A 223 -5.22 -0.75 -20.90
N PRO A 224 -6.48 -0.93 -21.32
CA PRO A 224 -7.00 -2.23 -21.73
C PRO A 224 -6.14 -2.87 -22.82
N PHE A 225 -5.98 -4.20 -22.76
CA PHE A 225 -5.19 -4.94 -23.75
C PHE A 225 -5.72 -4.79 -25.18
N SER A 226 -7.03 -4.61 -25.35
CA SER A 226 -7.67 -4.33 -26.63
C SER A 226 -7.16 -3.03 -27.24
N LEU A 227 -6.99 -1.97 -26.44
CA LEU A 227 -6.48 -0.69 -26.93
C LEU A 227 -5.02 -0.80 -27.36
N ILE A 228 -4.19 -1.50 -26.57
CA ILE A 228 -2.78 -1.78 -26.93
C ILE A 228 -2.71 -2.55 -28.26
N THR A 229 -3.59 -3.53 -28.45
CA THR A 229 -3.65 -4.33 -29.68
C THR A 229 -4.12 -3.50 -30.88
N TRP A 230 -5.11 -2.62 -30.68
CA TRP A 230 -5.57 -1.68 -31.69
C TRP A 230 -4.46 -0.70 -32.11
N LEU A 231 -3.73 -0.13 -31.14
CA LEU A 231 -2.60 0.75 -31.41
C LEU A 231 -1.47 0.03 -32.15
N ARG A 232 -1.20 -1.24 -31.83
CA ARG A 232 -0.25 -2.09 -32.57
C ARG A 232 -0.63 -2.21 -34.04
N ILE A 233 -1.90 -2.40 -34.35
CA ILE A 233 -2.39 -2.46 -35.74
C ILE A 233 -2.25 -1.08 -36.42
N LYS A 234 -2.69 0.00 -35.76
CA LYS A 234 -2.63 1.36 -36.32
C LYS A 234 -1.21 1.85 -36.59
N THR A 235 -0.25 1.44 -35.77
CA THR A 235 1.17 1.75 -35.94
C THR A 235 1.87 0.79 -36.92
N LYS A 236 1.12 -0.07 -37.63
CA LYS A 236 1.66 -1.11 -38.52
C LYS A 236 2.70 -1.99 -37.82
N GLY A 237 2.51 -2.27 -36.53
CA GLY A 237 3.39 -3.13 -35.75
C GLY A 237 4.68 -2.49 -35.21
N LYS A 238 4.84 -1.17 -35.30
CA LYS A 238 5.98 -0.45 -34.69
C LYS A 238 5.90 -0.37 -33.17
N LEU A 239 4.74 -0.66 -32.58
CA LEU A 239 4.50 -0.49 -31.14
C LEU A 239 4.92 -1.71 -30.31
N VAL A 240 5.88 -1.50 -29.42
CA VAL A 240 6.35 -2.47 -28.43
C VAL A 240 5.82 -2.09 -27.06
N TYR A 241 5.24 -3.04 -26.34
CA TYR A 241 4.65 -2.81 -25.02
C TYR A 241 5.33 -3.68 -23.96
N TYR A 242 5.86 -3.06 -22.91
CA TYR A 242 6.45 -3.75 -21.77
C TYR A 242 5.54 -3.62 -20.55
N GLN A 243 5.09 -4.77 -20.04
CA GLN A 243 4.23 -4.87 -18.86
C GLN A 243 5.04 -5.05 -17.56
N TYR A 244 6.35 -5.30 -17.65
CA TYR A 244 7.23 -5.59 -16.51
C TYR A 244 8.39 -4.59 -16.40
N ASP A 245 8.91 -4.45 -15.19
CA ASP A 245 10.00 -3.55 -14.85
C ASP A 245 11.25 -3.71 -15.71
N PHE A 246 11.85 -2.56 -16.03
CA PHE A 246 13.11 -2.41 -16.78
C PHE A 246 14.29 -3.21 -16.18
N LYS A 247 14.19 -3.68 -14.93
CA LYS A 247 15.28 -4.35 -14.21
C LYS A 247 15.83 -5.60 -14.90
N LYS A 248 15.03 -6.34 -15.67
CA LYS A 248 15.47 -7.63 -16.25
C LYS A 248 16.00 -7.55 -17.69
N LYS A 249 15.91 -6.40 -18.36
CA LYS A 249 16.30 -6.29 -19.79
C LYS A 249 17.22 -5.11 -20.14
N GLY A 250 17.34 -4.11 -19.26
CA GLY A 250 18.32 -3.04 -19.44
C GLY A 250 19.78 -3.49 -19.34
N MET A 251 20.04 -4.67 -18.76
CA MET A 251 21.38 -5.27 -18.71
C MET A 251 21.75 -6.10 -19.96
N GLU A 252 20.78 -6.50 -20.78
CA GLU A 252 21.01 -7.39 -21.94
C GLU A 252 21.08 -6.65 -23.28
N LEU A 253 20.67 -5.39 -23.35
CA LEU A 253 20.68 -4.59 -24.56
C LEU A 253 21.54 -3.36 -24.28
N GLY A 254 22.71 -3.32 -24.93
CA GLY A 254 23.85 -2.46 -24.61
C GLY A 254 23.56 -0.97 -24.47
N GLU A 255 24.51 -0.31 -23.80
CA GLU A 255 24.72 1.13 -23.65
C GLU A 255 23.48 2.00 -23.89
N ILE A 256 22.66 2.10 -22.85
CA ILE A 256 21.68 3.18 -22.75
C ILE A 256 22.48 4.46 -22.50
N ASN A 257 22.69 5.27 -23.54
CA ASN A 257 23.19 6.62 -23.37
C ASN A 257 22.10 7.43 -22.64
N HIS A 258 22.37 7.76 -21.38
CA HIS A 258 21.44 8.46 -20.49
C HIS A 258 21.47 9.99 -20.65
N ASP A 259 22.28 10.54 -21.56
CA ASP A 259 22.35 11.99 -21.76
C ASP A 259 21.44 12.48 -22.90
N ILE A 260 20.41 13.23 -22.53
CA ILE A 260 19.44 13.84 -23.46
C ILE A 260 19.88 15.29 -23.81
N ARG A 261 21.04 15.77 -23.32
CA ARG A 261 21.50 17.15 -23.52
C ARG A 261 22.34 17.35 -24.78
N ASP A 262 22.78 16.29 -25.45
CA ASP A 262 23.64 16.39 -26.65
C ASP A 262 22.89 16.69 -27.96
N LYS A 263 21.62 17.11 -27.90
CA LYS A 263 20.82 17.47 -29.09
C LYS A 263 19.95 18.72 -28.93
N ILE A 264 20.48 19.76 -28.29
CA ILE A 264 20.03 21.13 -28.47
C ILE A 264 21.24 22.00 -28.78
#